data_AF-A0A7V7JMH1-F1
#
_entry.id   AF-A0A7V7JMH1-F1
#
_cell.length_a   1.000
_cell.length_b   1.000
_cell.length_c   1.000
_cell.angle_alpha   90.00
_cell.angle_beta   90.00
_cell.angle_gamma   90.00
#
_symmetry.space_group_name_H-M   'P 1'
#
loop_
_entity.id
_entity.type
_entity.pdbx_description
1 polymer ?
#
loop_
_entity_poly.entity_id
_entity_poly.type
_entity_poly.pdbx_seq_one_letter_code
_entity_poly.pdbx_strand_id
1 'polypeptide(L)'
;MNQDHSRAPDPILAAHKHNLGLLWKGFGKTFLFPKRKVSPILVFLFPLVSLYSSADDASTGIAGELVVFHAGSLSVPFAEIAEAFADEHPGVKVLREAAGSRACARKIVDLERPCDVFASADYSVIDELLIPDHADWNIKFASNEMAVAYTERSHRAEDFAAHNWHEILLEPDVAYGRSNPDADPCGYRTVLTLKLAERHHGVQGLAEHVLAKDTRFIRPKETDLLALLETGAVDYIFIYRSVAQQHRLKYLLLPDEVNLKKSDLADHYGTVTVQVSGKEPGTFITKTGAPMVYGVTIPKNGRNPAAATAFVAFLLDKNKGMAIMEKHGQPSLIPSPSDTFEKIPTPLRRFAREPATYENSP
;
A
#
# COMPACT_ATOMS: atom_id res chain seq x y z
N MET A 1 -46.63 47.40 -12.08
CA MET A 1 -47.35 46.12 -12.20
C MET A 1 -46.30 45.06 -12.49
N ASN A 2 -45.61 44.62 -11.43
CA ASN A 2 -44.56 43.60 -11.45
C ASN A 2 -44.94 42.62 -10.35
N GLN A 3 -45.24 41.37 -10.70
CA GLN A 3 -45.48 40.30 -9.75
C GLN A 3 -44.20 39.49 -9.56
N ASP A 4 -43.79 39.47 -8.30
CA ASP A 4 -42.73 38.67 -7.71
C ASP A 4 -43.34 37.29 -7.35
N HIS A 5 -42.75 36.20 -7.84
CA HIS A 5 -43.13 34.84 -7.51
C HIS A 5 -42.06 34.23 -6.60
N SER A 6 -42.26 34.38 -5.30
CA SER A 6 -41.57 33.61 -4.27
C SER A 6 -42.09 32.16 -4.27
N ARG A 7 -41.18 31.22 -4.55
CA ARG A 7 -41.43 29.77 -4.46
C ARG A 7 -41.46 29.34 -2.99
N ALA A 8 -42.51 28.59 -2.64
CA ALA A 8 -42.66 27.87 -1.39
C ALA A 8 -41.65 26.70 -1.27
N PRO A 9 -41.28 26.28 -0.05
CA PRO A 9 -40.31 25.21 0.18
C PRO A 9 -40.91 23.79 -0.02
N ASP A 10 -40.06 22.89 -0.53
CA ASP A 10 -40.34 21.49 -0.87
C ASP A 10 -40.67 20.61 0.35
N PRO A 11 -41.70 19.73 0.28
CA PRO A 11 -42.14 18.89 1.38
C PRO A 11 -41.46 17.51 1.36
N ILE A 12 -40.14 17.44 1.60
CA ILE A 12 -39.42 16.16 1.84
C ILE A 12 -38.44 16.32 3.02
N LEU A 13 -38.93 16.90 4.10
CA LEU A 13 -38.20 16.95 5.38
C LEU A 13 -39.17 16.82 6.57
N ALA A 14 -40.12 15.90 6.49
CA ALA A 14 -41.09 15.68 7.58
C ALA A 14 -41.69 14.27 7.60
N ALA A 15 -40.90 13.22 7.36
CA ALA A 15 -41.37 11.85 7.59
C ALA A 15 -40.22 10.82 7.63
N HIS A 16 -39.34 10.85 8.65
CA HIS A 16 -38.58 9.66 9.09
C HIS A 16 -37.97 9.86 10.50
N LYS A 17 -38.83 10.31 11.44
CA LYS A 17 -38.63 10.13 12.88
C LYS A 17 -39.78 9.28 13.40
N HIS A 18 -39.78 7.98 13.11
CA HIS A 18 -40.60 6.97 13.80
C HIS A 18 -40.18 5.58 13.30
N ASN A 19 -39.07 5.05 13.83
CA ASN A 19 -38.82 3.59 13.88
C ASN A 19 -37.69 3.26 14.86
N LEU A 20 -37.83 3.77 16.09
CA LEU A 20 -37.12 3.26 17.26
C LEU A 20 -38.19 2.82 18.26
N GLY A 21 -38.37 1.52 18.42
CA GLY A 21 -39.24 0.98 19.47
C GLY A 21 -40.10 -0.21 19.06
N LEU A 22 -39.50 -1.29 18.55
CA LEU A 22 -40.13 -2.61 18.54
C LEU A 22 -39.06 -3.66 18.23
N LEU A 23 -38.45 -4.21 19.29
CA LEU A 23 -37.91 -5.58 19.40
C LEU A 23 -36.98 -5.68 20.62
N TRP A 24 -37.53 -5.53 21.82
CA TRP A 24 -36.92 -6.05 23.04
C TRP A 24 -38.01 -6.38 24.06
N LYS A 25 -38.61 -7.56 23.89
CA LYS A 25 -39.40 -8.24 24.91
C LYS A 25 -39.04 -9.72 24.86
N GLY A 26 -38.48 -10.22 25.96
CA GLY A 26 -38.29 -11.64 26.20
C GLY A 26 -36.84 -11.99 26.48
N PHE A 27 -36.46 -11.97 27.76
CA PHE A 27 -35.76 -13.07 28.46
C PHE A 27 -35.50 -12.62 29.90
N GLY A 28 -36.56 -12.66 30.71
CA GLY A 28 -36.43 -12.65 32.16
C GLY A 28 -36.36 -14.09 32.65
N LYS A 29 -35.18 -14.56 33.07
CA LYS A 29 -35.03 -15.72 33.96
C LYS A 29 -33.93 -15.43 34.96
N THR A 30 -34.36 -15.03 36.15
CA THR A 30 -33.59 -14.93 37.37
C THR A 30 -33.10 -16.33 37.77
N PHE A 31 -31.79 -16.58 37.71
CA PHE A 31 -31.19 -17.80 38.26
C PHE A 31 -30.81 -17.54 39.73
N LEU A 32 -31.52 -18.19 40.65
CA LEU A 32 -31.13 -18.30 42.05
C LEU A 32 -29.92 -19.26 42.15
N PHE A 33 -28.80 -18.78 42.68
CA PHE A 33 -27.70 -19.63 43.14
C PHE A 33 -27.86 -19.99 44.62
N PRO A 34 -27.65 -21.25 45.03
CA PRO A 34 -27.73 -21.64 46.43
C PRO A 34 -26.49 -21.21 47.21
N LYS A 35 -26.71 -20.63 48.40
CA LYS A 35 -25.68 -20.26 49.38
C LYS A 35 -24.87 -21.49 49.80
N ARG A 36 -23.58 -21.55 49.45
CA ARG A 36 -22.61 -22.48 50.05
C ARG A 36 -21.97 -21.85 51.28
N LYS A 37 -21.98 -22.60 52.38
CA LYS A 37 -21.34 -22.27 53.67
C LYS A 37 -19.83 -22.17 53.50
N VAL A 38 -19.22 -21.10 54.00
CA VAL A 38 -17.77 -20.95 54.11
C VAL A 38 -17.40 -21.27 55.57
N SER A 39 -16.49 -22.23 55.77
CA SER A 39 -15.89 -22.56 57.07
C SER A 39 -14.50 -21.91 57.13
N PRO A 40 -14.04 -21.38 58.28
CA PRO A 40 -12.82 -20.59 58.33
C PRO A 40 -11.61 -21.51 58.38
N ILE A 41 -10.75 -21.43 57.36
CA ILE A 41 -9.42 -22.05 57.41
C ILE A 41 -8.45 -21.02 57.98
N LEU A 42 -7.85 -21.41 59.10
CA LEU A 42 -6.82 -20.69 59.85
C LEU A 42 -5.56 -20.54 58.99
N VAL A 43 -5.22 -19.32 58.59
CA VAL A 43 -3.99 -19.02 57.84
C VAL A 43 -2.87 -18.75 58.85
N PHE A 44 -1.88 -19.65 58.89
CA PHE A 44 -0.60 -19.42 59.57
C PHE A 44 0.23 -18.43 58.75
N LEU A 45 0.59 -17.30 59.37
CA LEU A 45 1.49 -16.30 58.80
C LEU A 45 2.94 -16.75 59.08
N PHE A 46 3.67 -17.14 58.04
CA PHE A 46 5.14 -17.29 58.09
C PHE A 46 5.77 -16.17 57.25
N PRO A 47 6.72 -15.39 57.80
CA PRO A 47 7.44 -14.39 57.01
C PRO A 47 8.56 -15.10 56.26
N LEU A 48 8.33 -15.44 54.99
CA LEU A 48 9.43 -15.79 54.10
C LEU A 48 9.95 -14.48 53.49
N VAL A 49 11.15 -14.11 53.92
CA VAL A 49 11.93 -12.99 53.41
C VAL A 49 12.10 -13.16 51.90
N SER A 50 11.38 -12.37 51.11
CA SER A 50 11.61 -12.25 49.68
C SER A 50 12.97 -11.59 49.46
N LEU A 51 13.98 -12.38 49.10
CA LEU A 51 15.08 -11.88 48.28
C LEU A 51 14.49 -11.57 46.89
N TYR A 52 13.95 -10.37 46.73
CA TYR A 52 13.87 -9.75 45.41
C TYR A 52 15.31 -9.44 45.01
N SER A 53 15.96 -10.43 44.38
CA SER A 53 17.07 -10.12 43.50
C SER A 53 16.43 -9.41 42.31
N SER A 54 16.36 -8.08 42.38
CA SER A 54 16.20 -7.24 41.19
C SER A 54 17.43 -7.47 40.33
N ALA A 55 17.40 -8.55 39.54
CA ALA A 55 18.02 -8.51 38.24
C ALA A 55 17.22 -7.45 37.48
N ASP A 56 17.69 -6.20 37.57
CA ASP A 56 17.53 -5.23 36.50
C ASP A 56 18.16 -5.88 35.27
N ASP A 57 17.39 -6.73 34.60
CA ASP A 57 17.61 -6.99 33.19
C ASP A 57 17.16 -5.70 32.50
N ALA A 58 18.10 -4.76 32.44
CA ALA A 58 17.97 -3.59 31.60
C ALA A 58 17.90 -4.07 30.16
N SER A 59 16.72 -4.51 29.73
CA SER A 59 16.38 -4.58 28.32
C SER A 59 16.41 -3.15 27.81
N THR A 60 17.58 -2.73 27.36
CA THR A 60 17.86 -1.60 26.48
C THR A 60 17.24 -1.82 25.09
N GLY A 61 16.10 -2.51 25.05
CA GLY A 61 15.38 -2.92 23.86
C GLY A 61 14.29 -1.92 23.51
N ILE A 62 14.09 -1.74 22.22
CA ILE A 62 12.90 -1.05 21.69
C ILE A 62 11.65 -1.87 22.03
N ALA A 63 10.55 -1.17 22.31
CA ALA A 63 9.28 -1.78 22.68
C ALA A 63 8.09 -0.92 22.26
N GLY A 64 6.88 -1.46 22.40
CA GLY A 64 5.62 -0.78 22.12
C GLY A 64 5.05 -1.09 20.74
N GLU A 65 3.99 -0.40 20.36
CA GLU A 65 3.38 -0.55 19.04
C GLU A 65 4.19 0.22 17.98
N LEU A 66 4.30 -0.36 16.80
CA LEU A 66 4.91 0.23 15.61
C LEU A 66 3.90 0.21 14.46
N VAL A 67 3.34 1.36 14.12
CA VAL A 67 2.33 1.50 13.06
C VAL A 67 3.00 1.69 11.71
N VAL A 68 2.77 0.74 10.80
CA VAL A 68 3.36 0.72 9.45
C VAL A 68 2.26 0.83 8.40
N PHE A 69 2.20 1.95 7.68
CA PHE A 69 1.38 2.07 6.48
C PHE A 69 2.20 1.65 5.27
N HIS A 70 1.65 0.78 4.42
CA HIS A 70 2.38 0.33 3.25
C HIS A 70 1.49 0.08 2.03
N ALA A 71 2.11 0.11 0.86
CA ALA A 71 1.47 -0.24 -0.40
C ALA A 71 0.90 -1.67 -0.38
N GLY A 72 -0.19 -1.90 -1.11
CA GLY A 72 -0.83 -3.23 -1.25
C GLY A 72 0.16 -4.32 -1.66
N SER A 73 0.94 -4.09 -2.71
CA SER A 73 2.01 -4.99 -3.17
C SER A 73 3.12 -5.33 -2.18
N LEU A 74 3.25 -4.60 -1.07
CA LEU A 74 4.20 -4.93 0.00
C LEU A 74 3.63 -5.90 1.04
N SER A 75 2.34 -6.29 0.94
CA SER A 75 1.65 -7.03 2.00
C SER A 75 2.27 -8.37 2.37
N VAL A 76 2.67 -9.15 1.37
CA VAL A 76 3.31 -10.46 1.59
C VAL A 76 4.71 -10.30 2.21
N PRO A 77 5.66 -9.55 1.61
CA PRO A 77 6.98 -9.39 2.22
C PRO A 77 6.94 -8.67 3.57
N PHE A 78 6.08 -7.67 3.76
CA PHE A 78 5.99 -6.97 5.05
C PHE A 78 5.39 -7.84 6.16
N ALA A 79 4.58 -8.85 5.83
CA ALA A 79 4.14 -9.84 6.81
C ALA A 79 5.33 -10.65 7.35
N GLU A 80 6.14 -11.22 6.44
CA GLU A 80 7.32 -12.00 6.80
C GLU A 80 8.39 -11.13 7.49
N ILE A 81 8.59 -9.88 7.04
CA ILE A 81 9.50 -8.92 7.69
C ILE A 81 9.03 -8.56 9.10
N ALA A 82 7.73 -8.36 9.30
CA ALA A 82 7.19 -8.04 10.63
C ALA A 82 7.37 -9.18 11.63
N GLU A 83 7.17 -10.42 11.18
CA GLU A 83 7.42 -11.63 11.98
C GLU A 83 8.91 -11.74 12.34
N ALA A 84 9.80 -11.68 11.34
CA ALA A 84 11.24 -11.77 11.57
C ALA A 84 11.79 -10.63 12.44
N PHE A 85 11.23 -9.42 12.32
CA PHE A 85 11.58 -8.28 13.17
C PHE A 85 11.10 -8.49 14.61
N ALA A 86 9.90 -9.03 14.81
CA ALA A 86 9.36 -9.32 16.14
C ALA A 86 10.16 -10.41 16.87
N ASP A 87 10.74 -11.38 16.13
CA ASP A 87 11.62 -12.39 16.70
C ASP A 87 12.92 -11.77 17.30
N GLU A 88 13.48 -10.75 16.65
CA GLU A 88 14.64 -10.01 17.16
C GLU A 88 14.27 -8.95 18.23
N HIS A 89 13.02 -8.48 18.20
CA HIS A 89 12.52 -7.40 19.04
C HIS A 89 11.16 -7.76 19.66
N PRO A 90 11.11 -8.72 20.61
CA PRO A 90 9.85 -9.26 21.15
C PRO A 90 9.01 -8.23 21.91
N GLY A 91 9.61 -7.10 22.30
CA GLY A 91 8.90 -5.97 22.90
C GLY A 91 8.11 -5.11 21.90
N VAL A 92 8.34 -5.26 20.59
CA VAL A 92 7.70 -4.45 19.54
C VAL A 92 6.57 -5.22 18.88
N LYS A 93 5.40 -4.59 18.80
CA LYS A 93 4.24 -5.10 18.07
C LYS A 93 4.06 -4.31 16.77
N VAL A 94 4.36 -4.94 15.63
CA VAL A 94 4.21 -4.31 14.32
C VAL A 94 2.74 -4.36 13.88
N LEU A 95 2.11 -3.18 13.76
CA LEU A 95 0.75 -3.00 13.29
C LEU A 95 0.77 -2.51 11.84
N ARG A 96 0.47 -3.41 10.90
CA ARG A 96 0.51 -3.10 9.47
C ARG A 96 -0.85 -2.71 8.93
N GLU A 97 -0.88 -1.72 8.07
CA GLU A 97 -2.07 -1.34 7.31
C GLU A 97 -1.76 -1.16 5.82
N ALA A 98 -2.38 -2.00 4.99
CA ALA A 98 -2.16 -2.05 3.56
C ALA A 98 -3.23 -1.28 2.78
N ALA A 99 -2.84 -0.28 1.99
CA ALA A 99 -3.72 0.40 1.03
C ALA A 99 -2.96 0.81 -0.24
N GLY A 100 -3.65 1.43 -1.21
CA GLY A 100 -2.97 2.13 -2.30
C GLY A 100 -2.05 3.21 -1.72
N SER A 101 -0.86 3.43 -2.31
CA SER A 101 0.14 4.29 -1.66
C SER A 101 -0.32 5.73 -1.49
N ARG A 102 -1.10 6.28 -2.43
CA ARG A 102 -1.69 7.62 -2.29
C ARG A 102 -2.73 7.61 -1.16
N ALA A 103 -3.56 6.58 -1.06
CA ALA A 103 -4.50 6.44 0.05
C ALA A 103 -3.79 6.34 1.43
N CYS A 104 -2.64 5.65 1.51
CA CYS A 104 -1.79 5.66 2.71
C CYS A 104 -1.25 7.05 3.03
N ALA A 105 -0.71 7.77 2.04
CA ALA A 105 -0.25 9.14 2.23
C ALA A 105 -1.38 10.07 2.73
N ARG A 106 -2.59 9.94 2.19
CA ARG A 106 -3.77 10.72 2.61
C ARG A 106 -4.20 10.46 4.04
N LYS A 107 -4.03 9.24 4.54
CA LYS A 107 -4.26 8.93 5.97
C LYS A 107 -3.31 9.71 6.87
N ILE A 108 -2.07 9.95 6.42
CA ILE A 108 -1.06 10.69 7.18
C ILE A 108 -1.31 12.20 7.08
N VAL A 109 -1.53 12.69 5.85
CA VAL A 109 -1.61 14.13 5.54
C VAL A 109 -2.97 14.71 5.91
N ASP A 110 -4.06 14.09 5.45
CA ASP A 110 -5.40 14.68 5.56
C ASP A 110 -6.12 14.26 6.85
N LEU A 111 -5.89 13.02 7.30
CA LEU A 111 -6.53 12.46 8.49
C LEU A 111 -5.64 12.51 9.74
N GLU A 112 -4.41 13.00 9.61
CA GLU A 112 -3.40 13.10 10.66
C GLU A 112 -3.19 11.80 11.46
N ARG A 113 -3.45 10.64 10.83
CA ARG A 113 -3.34 9.35 11.51
C ARG A 113 -1.86 9.09 11.85
N PRO A 114 -1.54 8.76 13.11
CA PRO A 114 -0.17 8.43 13.50
C PRO A 114 0.37 7.27 12.67
N CYS A 115 1.58 7.45 12.14
CA CYS A 115 2.27 6.46 11.33
C CYS A 115 3.76 6.52 11.63
N ASP A 116 4.34 5.40 12.03
CA ASP A 116 5.76 5.32 12.39
C ASP A 116 6.63 5.04 11.16
N VAL A 117 6.13 4.24 10.21
CA VAL A 117 6.83 3.92 8.95
C VAL A 117 5.84 3.94 7.79
N PHE A 118 6.19 4.68 6.73
CA PHE A 118 5.43 4.66 5.49
C PHE A 118 6.28 4.11 4.34
N ALA A 119 5.78 3.07 3.68
CA ALA A 119 6.41 2.46 2.49
C ALA A 119 5.47 2.53 1.27
N SER A 120 5.89 3.26 0.24
CA SER A 120 5.13 3.51 -0.99
C SER A 120 5.62 2.65 -2.15
N ALA A 121 4.70 2.24 -3.04
CA ALA A 121 5.02 1.60 -4.32
C ALA A 121 5.59 2.56 -5.36
N ASP A 122 5.49 3.87 -5.10
CA ASP A 122 6.08 4.93 -5.90
C ASP A 122 6.70 5.95 -4.96
N TYR A 123 8.02 6.04 -4.98
CA TYR A 123 8.77 6.96 -4.12
C TYR A 123 8.30 8.42 -4.27
N SER A 124 7.83 8.83 -5.46
CA SER A 124 7.35 10.20 -5.71
C SER A 124 6.11 10.56 -4.88
N VAL A 125 5.35 9.57 -4.41
CA VAL A 125 4.21 9.82 -3.49
C VAL A 125 4.70 10.41 -2.17
N ILE A 126 5.84 9.95 -1.66
CA ILE A 126 6.46 10.52 -0.45
C ILE A 126 6.95 11.93 -0.76
N ASP A 127 7.69 12.11 -1.86
CA ASP A 127 8.30 13.38 -2.24
C ASP A 127 7.24 14.48 -2.47
N GLU A 128 6.14 14.13 -3.14
CA GLU A 128 5.11 15.09 -3.49
C GLU A 128 4.11 15.35 -2.36
N LEU A 129 3.66 14.31 -1.64
CA LEU A 129 2.54 14.45 -0.69
C LEU A 129 2.98 14.62 0.76
N LEU A 130 4.14 14.08 1.16
CA LEU A 130 4.60 14.16 2.54
C LEU A 130 5.71 15.19 2.72
N ILE A 131 6.64 15.30 1.78
CA ILE A 131 7.78 16.22 1.94
C ILE A 131 7.35 17.65 1.55
N PRO A 132 7.71 18.69 2.33
CA PRO A 132 8.48 18.64 3.58
C PRO A 132 7.62 18.57 4.85
N ASP A 133 6.30 18.68 4.75
CA ASP A 133 5.43 19.01 5.89
C ASP A 133 5.22 17.83 6.86
N HIS A 134 5.19 16.61 6.35
CA HIS A 134 4.91 15.37 7.10
C HIS A 134 6.08 14.37 7.10
N ALA A 135 7.10 14.57 6.27
CA ALA A 135 8.35 13.80 6.27
C ALA A 135 9.51 14.67 5.77
N ASP A 136 10.74 14.30 6.14
CA ASP A 136 11.93 15.06 5.75
C ASP A 136 12.78 14.36 4.67
N TRP A 137 12.64 13.04 4.53
CA TRP A 137 13.53 12.24 3.71
C TRP A 137 12.82 11.04 3.07
N ASN A 138 13.45 10.43 2.07
CA ASN A 138 12.95 9.26 1.36
C ASN A 138 14.12 8.36 0.92
N ILE A 139 14.02 7.05 1.14
CA ILE A 139 14.98 6.05 0.64
C ILE A 139 14.30 5.17 -0.41
N LYS A 140 14.89 5.10 -1.60
CA LYS A 140 14.45 4.26 -2.72
C LYS A 140 14.98 2.84 -2.54
N PHE A 141 14.15 1.85 -2.22
CA PHE A 141 14.68 0.57 -1.71
C PHE A 141 14.48 -0.66 -2.58
N ALA A 142 13.45 -0.68 -3.42
CA ALA A 142 13.17 -1.83 -4.27
C ALA A 142 12.60 -1.41 -5.63
N SER A 143 12.67 -2.29 -6.62
CA SER A 143 12.04 -2.11 -7.93
C SER A 143 10.92 -3.11 -8.20
N ASN A 144 10.17 -2.88 -9.29
CA ASN A 144 9.17 -3.81 -9.81
C ASN A 144 9.01 -3.68 -11.33
N GLU A 145 8.06 -4.43 -11.88
CA GLU A 145 7.62 -4.31 -13.27
C GLU A 145 6.12 -4.64 -13.39
N MET A 146 5.43 -3.97 -14.34
CA MET A 146 4.03 -4.27 -14.65
C MET A 146 3.89 -5.62 -15.35
N ALA A 147 2.82 -6.32 -15.00
CA ALA A 147 2.39 -7.55 -15.62
C ALA A 147 0.87 -7.55 -15.78
N VAL A 148 0.38 -8.46 -16.63
CA VAL A 148 -1.05 -8.80 -16.68
C VAL A 148 -1.20 -10.23 -16.18
N ALA A 149 -1.81 -10.40 -15.01
CA ALA A 149 -1.99 -11.71 -14.38
C ALA A 149 -3.34 -12.31 -14.75
N TYR A 150 -3.38 -13.63 -14.84
CA TYR A 150 -4.54 -14.43 -15.22
C TYR A 150 -4.49 -15.83 -14.60
N THR A 151 -5.51 -16.65 -14.84
CA THR A 151 -5.56 -18.05 -14.42
C THR A 151 -5.82 -18.97 -15.60
N GLU A 152 -5.74 -20.28 -15.38
CA GLU A 152 -6.07 -21.27 -16.43
C GLU A 152 -7.54 -21.21 -16.86
N ARG A 153 -8.42 -20.64 -16.03
CA ARG A 153 -9.86 -20.51 -16.30
C ARG A 153 -10.22 -19.20 -17.00
N SER A 154 -9.26 -18.29 -17.17
CA SER A 154 -9.47 -17.01 -17.83
C SER A 154 -9.79 -17.22 -19.31
N HIS A 155 -10.76 -16.50 -19.85
CA HIS A 155 -11.06 -16.52 -21.28
C HIS A 155 -9.79 -16.19 -22.08
N ARG A 156 -9.50 -16.99 -23.11
CA ARG A 156 -8.29 -16.87 -23.96
C ARG A 156 -6.95 -17.10 -23.24
N ALA A 157 -6.93 -17.76 -22.08
CA ALA A 157 -5.69 -18.02 -21.33
C ALA A 157 -4.60 -18.75 -22.13
N GLU A 158 -4.96 -19.66 -23.03
CA GLU A 158 -3.99 -20.44 -23.83
C GLU A 158 -3.34 -19.60 -24.94
N ASP A 159 -4.04 -18.60 -25.46
CA ASP A 159 -3.58 -17.73 -26.54
C ASP A 159 -2.95 -16.42 -26.04
N PHE A 160 -3.03 -16.14 -24.74
CA PHE A 160 -2.67 -14.83 -24.18
C PHE A 160 -1.16 -14.60 -24.20
N ALA A 161 -0.71 -13.70 -25.09
CA ALA A 161 0.70 -13.49 -25.38
C ALA A 161 1.06 -12.02 -25.64
N ALA A 162 2.36 -11.73 -25.69
CA ALA A 162 2.89 -10.36 -25.84
C ALA A 162 2.43 -9.64 -27.11
N HIS A 163 2.10 -10.37 -28.18
CA HIS A 163 1.70 -9.79 -29.46
C HIS A 163 0.20 -9.48 -29.56
N ASN A 164 -0.66 -10.15 -28.78
CA ASN A 164 -2.12 -10.09 -28.93
C ASN A 164 -2.89 -9.73 -27.65
N TRP A 165 -2.21 -9.61 -26.50
CA TRP A 165 -2.88 -9.35 -25.21
C TRP A 165 -3.84 -8.16 -25.24
N HIS A 166 -3.46 -7.09 -25.94
CA HIS A 166 -4.24 -5.86 -26.03
C HIS A 166 -5.52 -6.03 -26.86
N GLU A 167 -5.50 -6.91 -27.87
CA GLU A 167 -6.67 -7.29 -28.67
C GLU A 167 -7.61 -8.16 -27.83
N ILE A 168 -7.07 -9.16 -27.12
CA ILE A 168 -7.83 -10.05 -26.24
C ILE A 168 -8.57 -9.26 -25.17
N LEU A 169 -7.93 -8.26 -24.56
CA LEU A 169 -8.59 -7.40 -23.56
C LEU A 169 -9.79 -6.64 -24.13
N LEU A 170 -9.90 -6.42 -25.44
CA LEU A 170 -11.02 -5.73 -26.06
C LEU A 170 -12.18 -6.66 -26.47
N GLU A 171 -12.00 -7.98 -26.39
CA GLU A 171 -13.06 -8.95 -26.74
C GLU A 171 -14.28 -8.82 -25.81
N PRO A 172 -15.53 -8.84 -26.31
CA PRO A 172 -16.71 -8.56 -25.49
C PRO A 172 -16.94 -9.49 -24.29
N ASP A 173 -16.43 -10.73 -24.37
CA ASP A 173 -16.55 -11.78 -23.36
C ASP A 173 -15.36 -11.86 -22.39
N VAL A 174 -14.30 -11.08 -22.63
CA VAL A 174 -13.15 -10.97 -21.73
C VAL A 174 -13.38 -9.84 -20.73
N ALA A 175 -13.18 -10.09 -19.44
CA ALA A 175 -13.25 -9.08 -18.39
C ALA A 175 -11.89 -8.85 -17.73
N TYR A 176 -11.57 -7.61 -17.34
CA TYR A 176 -10.35 -7.34 -16.57
C TYR A 176 -10.51 -6.30 -15.47
N GLY A 177 -9.63 -6.40 -14.47
CA GLY A 177 -9.56 -5.51 -13.32
C GLY A 177 -8.32 -4.62 -13.32
N ARG A 178 -8.46 -3.43 -12.74
CA ARG A 178 -7.34 -2.52 -12.43
C ARG A 178 -7.61 -1.75 -11.15
N SER A 179 -6.58 -1.22 -10.50
CA SER A 179 -6.79 -0.37 -9.34
C SER A 179 -7.07 1.09 -9.71
N ASN A 180 -7.60 1.85 -8.74
CA ASN A 180 -7.98 3.24 -8.92
C ASN A 180 -6.73 4.13 -9.06
N PRO A 181 -6.55 4.88 -10.16
CA PRO A 181 -5.40 5.76 -10.36
C PRO A 181 -5.30 6.89 -9.32
N ASP A 182 -6.38 7.30 -8.68
CA ASP A 182 -6.31 8.34 -7.64
C ASP A 182 -5.78 7.81 -6.29
N ALA A 183 -5.94 6.51 -6.04
CA ALA A 183 -5.63 5.89 -4.75
C ALA A 183 -4.32 5.09 -4.77
N ASP A 184 -3.97 4.48 -5.90
CA ASP A 184 -2.96 3.43 -5.97
C ASP A 184 -2.00 3.58 -7.17
N PRO A 185 -0.68 3.50 -6.96
CA PRO A 185 0.30 3.47 -8.04
C PRO A 185 0.05 2.46 -9.14
N CYS A 186 -0.41 1.24 -8.83
CA CYS A 186 -0.68 0.26 -9.87
C CYS A 186 -1.78 0.75 -10.82
N GLY A 187 -2.73 1.56 -10.33
CA GLY A 187 -3.86 2.08 -11.09
C GLY A 187 -3.44 3.10 -12.13
N TYR A 188 -2.65 4.10 -11.73
CA TYR A 188 -2.14 5.08 -12.68
C TYR A 188 -1.02 4.51 -13.56
N ARG A 189 -0.23 3.55 -13.07
CA ARG A 189 0.74 2.81 -13.89
C ARG A 189 0.08 1.94 -14.94
N THR A 190 -1.11 1.40 -14.67
CA THR A 190 -1.94 0.73 -15.69
C THR A 190 -2.27 1.71 -16.83
N VAL A 191 -2.67 2.94 -16.52
CA VAL A 191 -2.94 3.97 -17.55
C VAL A 191 -1.67 4.29 -18.35
N LEU A 192 -0.54 4.49 -17.69
CA LEU A 192 0.75 4.78 -18.34
C LEU A 192 1.19 3.63 -19.26
N THR A 193 1.08 2.40 -18.76
CA THR A 193 1.37 1.15 -19.50
C THR A 193 0.52 1.05 -20.76
N LEU A 194 -0.79 1.32 -20.67
CA LEU A 194 -1.67 1.28 -21.83
C LEU A 194 -1.34 2.36 -22.87
N LYS A 195 -0.96 3.56 -22.43
CA LYS A 195 -0.50 4.63 -23.33
C LYS A 195 0.83 4.31 -24.02
N LEU A 196 1.75 3.63 -23.32
CA LEU A 196 2.99 3.12 -23.91
C LEU A 196 2.69 1.99 -24.91
N ALA A 197 1.80 1.07 -24.55
CA ALA A 197 1.36 -0.03 -25.40
C ALA A 197 0.71 0.47 -26.71
N GLU A 198 -0.12 1.50 -26.63
CA GLU A 198 -0.71 2.16 -27.81
C GLU A 198 0.36 2.60 -28.82
N ARG A 199 1.43 3.21 -28.33
CA ARG A 199 2.56 3.65 -29.18
C ARG A 199 3.40 2.46 -29.66
N HIS A 200 3.64 1.50 -28.77
CA HIS A 200 4.46 0.31 -29.06
C HIS A 200 3.82 -0.55 -30.17
N HIS A 201 2.50 -0.74 -30.12
CA HIS A 201 1.77 -1.53 -31.12
C HIS A 201 1.29 -0.71 -32.32
N GLY A 202 1.33 0.62 -32.25
CA GLY A 202 0.82 1.50 -33.30
C GLY A 202 -0.71 1.47 -33.44
N VAL A 203 -1.43 1.11 -32.37
CA VAL A 203 -2.90 0.94 -32.37
C VAL A 203 -3.54 2.18 -31.74
N GLN A 204 -3.90 3.14 -32.59
CA GLN A 204 -4.51 4.40 -32.15
C GLN A 204 -5.78 4.18 -31.31
N GLY A 205 -5.86 4.85 -30.17
CA GLY A 205 -7.00 4.77 -29.26
C GLY A 205 -7.03 3.50 -28.40
N LEU A 206 -6.00 2.63 -28.46
CA LEU A 206 -5.93 1.42 -27.63
C LEU A 206 -6.12 1.75 -26.14
N ALA A 207 -5.43 2.76 -25.62
CA ALA A 207 -5.51 3.10 -24.21
C ALA A 207 -6.92 3.55 -23.84
N GLU A 208 -7.56 4.38 -24.67
CA GLU A 208 -8.92 4.86 -24.43
C GLU A 208 -9.93 3.71 -24.36
N HIS A 209 -9.92 2.81 -25.35
CA HIS A 209 -10.86 1.70 -25.42
C HIS A 209 -10.69 0.73 -24.23
N VAL A 210 -9.45 0.37 -23.88
CA VAL A 210 -9.17 -0.49 -22.72
C VAL A 210 -9.51 0.23 -21.41
N LEU A 211 -9.36 1.55 -21.30
CA LEU A 211 -9.72 2.25 -20.07
C LEU A 211 -11.23 2.40 -19.88
N ALA A 212 -12.00 2.39 -20.97
CA ALA A 212 -13.45 2.64 -20.98
C ALA A 212 -14.32 1.39 -20.74
N LYS A 213 -13.84 0.19 -21.09
CA LYS A 213 -14.66 -1.04 -21.10
C LYS A 213 -15.03 -1.55 -19.70
N ASP A 214 -14.06 -2.02 -18.91
CA ASP A 214 -14.32 -2.76 -17.66
C ASP A 214 -14.26 -1.93 -16.38
N THR A 215 -14.82 -0.72 -16.42
CA THR A 215 -14.76 0.25 -15.29
C THR A 215 -15.41 -0.26 -13.99
N ARG A 216 -16.32 -1.23 -14.07
CA ARG A 216 -16.99 -1.87 -12.92
C ARG A 216 -16.03 -2.68 -12.02
N PHE A 217 -14.89 -3.09 -12.56
CA PHE A 217 -13.89 -3.89 -11.85
C PHE A 217 -12.70 -3.05 -11.34
N ILE A 218 -12.90 -1.74 -11.21
CA ILE A 218 -11.93 -0.88 -10.52
C ILE A 218 -12.00 -1.14 -9.00
N ARG A 219 -10.83 -1.28 -8.35
CA ARG A 219 -10.72 -1.42 -6.89
C ARG A 219 -9.77 -0.39 -6.27
N PRO A 220 -9.88 -0.08 -4.97
CA PRO A 220 -9.02 0.90 -4.31
C PRO A 220 -7.51 0.59 -4.42
N LYS A 221 -7.12 -0.70 -4.35
CA LYS A 221 -5.74 -1.16 -4.53
C LYS A 221 -5.70 -2.43 -5.40
N GLU A 222 -4.55 -2.68 -6.01
CA GLU A 222 -4.32 -3.81 -6.92
C GLU A 222 -4.56 -5.19 -6.28
N THR A 223 -4.18 -5.35 -5.01
CA THR A 223 -4.35 -6.61 -4.27
C THR A 223 -5.82 -6.97 -4.00
N ASP A 224 -6.75 -6.02 -4.06
CA ASP A 224 -8.20 -6.29 -3.93
C ASP A 224 -8.76 -6.99 -5.18
N LEU A 225 -8.02 -7.01 -6.29
CA LEU A 225 -8.43 -7.65 -7.54
C LEU A 225 -8.18 -9.16 -7.55
N LEU A 226 -7.32 -9.66 -6.66
CA LEU A 226 -6.94 -11.08 -6.59
C LEU A 226 -8.17 -11.98 -6.41
N ALA A 227 -9.08 -11.62 -5.51
CA ALA A 227 -10.32 -12.38 -5.28
C ALA A 227 -11.24 -12.39 -6.51
N LEU A 228 -11.26 -11.31 -7.32
CA LEU A 228 -12.06 -11.29 -8.55
C LEU A 228 -11.49 -12.25 -9.58
N LEU A 229 -10.17 -12.28 -9.71
CA LEU A 229 -9.48 -13.19 -10.61
C LEU A 229 -9.66 -14.66 -10.16
N GLU A 230 -9.49 -14.93 -8.86
CA GLU A 230 -9.65 -16.27 -8.27
C GLU A 230 -11.08 -16.81 -8.39
N THR A 231 -12.08 -15.94 -8.35
CA THR A 231 -13.50 -16.33 -8.51
C THR A 231 -13.94 -16.42 -9.97
N GLY A 232 -13.10 -15.97 -10.92
CA GLY A 232 -13.46 -15.86 -12.34
C GLY A 232 -14.44 -14.73 -12.65
N ALA A 233 -14.58 -13.75 -11.74
CA ALA A 233 -15.34 -12.54 -12.00
C ALA A 233 -14.64 -11.61 -13.01
N VAL A 234 -13.32 -11.74 -13.13
CA VAL A 234 -12.51 -11.16 -14.21
C VAL A 234 -11.53 -12.21 -14.71
N ASP A 235 -11.12 -12.09 -15.97
CA ASP A 235 -10.15 -12.97 -16.62
C ASP A 235 -8.71 -12.49 -16.40
N TYR A 236 -8.50 -11.18 -16.41
CA TYR A 236 -7.18 -10.57 -16.31
C TYR A 236 -7.14 -9.46 -15.26
N ILE A 237 -5.98 -9.24 -14.65
CA ILE A 237 -5.76 -8.07 -13.78
C ILE A 237 -4.43 -7.42 -14.11
N PHE A 238 -4.42 -6.09 -14.15
CA PHE A 238 -3.17 -5.33 -14.18
C PHE A 238 -2.57 -5.31 -12.77
N ILE A 239 -1.36 -5.85 -12.64
CA ILE A 239 -0.69 -6.00 -11.35
C ILE A 239 0.83 -5.97 -11.54
N TYR A 240 1.59 -6.04 -10.45
CA TYR A 240 3.04 -6.21 -10.53
C TYR A 240 3.45 -7.66 -10.65
N ARG A 241 4.57 -7.92 -11.35
CA ARG A 241 5.16 -9.27 -11.50
C ARG A 241 5.35 -9.96 -10.15
N SER A 242 5.90 -9.26 -9.16
CA SER A 242 6.14 -9.81 -7.81
C SER A 242 4.86 -10.34 -7.16
N VAL A 243 3.75 -9.59 -7.23
CA VAL A 243 2.48 -10.04 -6.64
C VAL A 243 1.92 -11.25 -7.40
N ALA A 244 2.04 -11.28 -8.73
CA ALA A 244 1.68 -12.45 -9.50
C ALA A 244 2.48 -13.70 -9.06
N GLN A 245 3.78 -13.55 -8.81
CA GLN A 245 4.65 -14.62 -8.31
C GLN A 245 4.28 -15.07 -6.89
N GLN A 246 4.06 -14.12 -5.98
CA GLN A 246 3.64 -14.38 -4.59
C GLN A 246 2.36 -15.21 -4.52
N HIS A 247 1.42 -14.95 -5.44
CA HIS A 247 0.13 -15.64 -5.53
C HIS A 247 0.12 -16.80 -6.53
N ARG A 248 1.27 -17.16 -7.12
CA ARG A 248 1.42 -18.28 -8.08
C ARG A 248 0.45 -18.18 -9.27
N LEU A 249 0.18 -16.97 -9.73
CA LEU A 249 -0.69 -16.72 -10.87
C LEU A 249 0.06 -16.97 -12.18
N LYS A 250 -0.66 -17.29 -13.25
CA LYS A 250 -0.12 -17.12 -14.60
C LYS A 250 -0.03 -15.62 -14.87
N TYR A 251 0.99 -15.19 -15.59
CA TYR A 251 1.14 -13.78 -15.94
C TYR A 251 1.89 -13.60 -17.25
N LEU A 252 1.49 -12.56 -17.98
CA LEU A 252 2.24 -12.04 -19.10
C LEU A 252 3.15 -10.92 -18.60
N LEU A 253 4.45 -11.08 -18.80
CA LEU A 253 5.39 -9.98 -18.63
C LEU A 253 5.34 -9.09 -19.88
N LEU A 254 5.10 -7.80 -19.67
CA LEU A 254 5.04 -6.83 -20.76
C LEU A 254 6.46 -6.45 -21.25
N PRO A 255 6.63 -6.06 -22.52
CA PRO A 255 7.92 -5.58 -23.04
C PRO A 255 8.52 -4.46 -22.19
N ASP A 256 9.85 -4.34 -22.18
CA ASP A 256 10.53 -3.37 -21.34
C ASP A 256 10.15 -1.92 -21.69
N GLU A 257 9.79 -1.64 -22.94
CA GLU A 257 9.30 -0.35 -23.41
C GLU A 257 7.96 0.05 -22.76
N VAL A 258 7.23 -0.92 -22.21
CA VAL A 258 5.85 -0.74 -21.73
C VAL A 258 5.72 -0.99 -20.22
N ASN A 259 6.54 -1.90 -19.66
CA ASN A 259 6.35 -2.44 -18.31
C ASN A 259 6.84 -1.54 -17.15
N LEU A 260 7.46 -0.40 -17.45
CA LEU A 260 8.00 0.57 -16.48
C LEU A 260 9.15 0.04 -15.59
N LYS A 261 9.88 -0.99 -16.01
CA LYS A 261 10.97 -1.61 -15.23
C LYS A 261 12.30 -0.89 -15.33
N LYS A 262 12.77 -0.66 -16.56
CA LYS A 262 14.18 -0.35 -16.84
C LYS A 262 14.50 1.12 -16.58
N SER A 263 15.50 1.37 -15.75
CA SER A 263 16.04 2.73 -15.53
C SER A 263 16.44 3.42 -16.82
N ASP A 264 17.03 2.68 -17.76
CA ASP A 264 17.60 3.20 -19.00
C ASP A 264 16.51 3.65 -20.00
N LEU A 265 15.26 3.28 -19.75
CA LEU A 265 14.09 3.69 -20.54
C LEU A 265 13.30 4.82 -19.87
N ALA A 266 13.87 5.50 -18.86
CA ALA A 266 13.18 6.59 -18.15
C ALA A 266 12.65 7.68 -19.09
N ASP A 267 13.45 8.13 -20.06
CA ASP A 267 13.03 9.14 -21.04
C ASP A 267 11.88 8.63 -21.92
N HIS A 268 11.92 7.35 -22.31
CA HIS A 268 10.86 6.71 -23.08
C HIS A 268 9.56 6.64 -22.28
N TYR A 269 9.61 6.20 -21.03
CA TYR A 269 8.44 6.18 -20.14
C TYR A 269 7.89 7.59 -19.92
N GLY A 270 8.77 8.58 -19.83
CA GLY A 270 8.43 9.98 -19.62
C GLY A 270 7.60 10.62 -20.74
N THR A 271 7.47 9.94 -21.88
CA THR A 271 6.68 10.42 -23.01
C THR A 271 5.16 10.29 -22.82
N VAL A 272 4.69 9.63 -21.75
CA VAL A 272 3.27 9.50 -21.40
C VAL A 272 2.98 10.04 -20.00
N THR A 273 1.78 10.55 -19.80
CA THR A 273 1.33 11.12 -18.52
C THR A 273 -0.10 10.72 -18.17
N VAL A 274 -0.48 10.88 -16.91
CA VAL A 274 -1.84 10.69 -16.40
C VAL A 274 -2.12 11.69 -15.28
N GLN A 275 -3.33 12.24 -15.23
CA GLN A 275 -3.75 13.09 -14.12
C GLN A 275 -4.31 12.24 -12.99
N VAL A 276 -3.94 12.59 -11.76
CA VAL A 276 -4.48 12.02 -10.52
C VAL A 276 -4.80 13.14 -9.53
N SER A 277 -5.64 12.86 -8.55
CA SER A 277 -6.02 13.80 -7.48
C SER A 277 -4.81 14.50 -6.84
N GLY A 278 -4.78 15.83 -6.83
CA GLY A 278 -3.72 16.66 -6.26
C GLY A 278 -3.86 16.86 -4.75
N LYS A 279 -2.95 17.63 -4.13
CA LYS A 279 -2.86 17.82 -2.67
C LYS A 279 -4.19 18.24 -2.04
N GLU A 280 -4.97 19.09 -2.71
CA GLU A 280 -6.25 19.57 -2.22
C GLU A 280 -7.42 18.92 -2.97
N PRO A 281 -8.59 18.75 -2.34
CA PRO A 281 -9.79 18.25 -2.99
C PRO A 281 -10.13 19.04 -4.26
N GLY A 282 -10.35 18.35 -5.38
CA GLY A 282 -10.67 18.96 -6.67
C GLY A 282 -9.45 19.46 -7.48
N THR A 283 -8.24 19.41 -6.92
CA THR A 283 -7.01 19.66 -7.68
C THR A 283 -6.50 18.39 -8.34
N PHE A 284 -5.64 18.54 -9.35
CA PHE A 284 -5.00 17.42 -10.04
C PHE A 284 -3.50 17.65 -10.12
N ILE A 285 -2.73 16.56 -10.07
CA ILE A 285 -1.31 16.54 -10.39
C ILE A 285 -1.06 15.59 -11.55
N THR A 286 -0.03 15.90 -12.33
CA THR A 286 0.39 15.07 -13.45
C THR A 286 1.39 14.04 -12.97
N LYS A 287 1.10 12.77 -13.21
CA LYS A 287 2.06 11.66 -13.09
C LYS A 287 2.65 11.35 -14.45
N THR A 288 3.96 11.41 -14.54
CA THR A 288 4.75 11.08 -15.73
C THR A 288 5.24 9.64 -15.63
N GLY A 289 5.28 8.91 -16.74
CA GLY A 289 5.84 7.56 -16.76
C GLY A 289 7.30 7.56 -16.33
N ALA A 290 7.65 6.64 -15.44
CA ALA A 290 9.00 6.52 -14.88
C ALA A 290 9.24 5.07 -14.40
N PRO A 291 10.51 4.68 -14.23
CA PRO A 291 10.86 3.37 -13.67
C PRO A 291 10.23 3.14 -12.29
N MET A 292 9.79 1.92 -12.03
CA MET A 292 9.10 1.56 -10.79
C MET A 292 10.08 1.43 -9.63
N VAL A 293 10.00 2.37 -8.71
CA VAL A 293 10.84 2.40 -7.52
C VAL A 293 9.98 2.61 -6.28
N TYR A 294 10.10 1.69 -5.32
CA TYR A 294 9.52 1.79 -3.99
C TYR A 294 10.30 2.77 -3.12
N GLY A 295 9.60 3.53 -2.28
CA GLY A 295 10.21 4.47 -1.33
C GLY A 295 9.78 4.18 0.11
N VAL A 296 10.64 4.46 1.08
CA VAL A 296 10.33 4.36 2.51
C VAL A 296 10.77 5.63 3.26
N THR A 297 9.96 6.03 4.24
CA THR A 297 10.24 7.14 5.15
C THR A 297 9.68 6.89 6.56
N ILE A 298 10.09 7.71 7.52
CA ILE A 298 9.52 7.81 8.87
C ILE A 298 8.77 9.14 8.94
N PRO A 299 7.42 9.13 8.98
CA PRO A 299 6.64 10.36 9.13
C PRO A 299 6.88 11.08 10.46
N LYS A 300 6.73 12.41 10.46
CA LYS A 300 6.94 13.28 11.62
C LYS A 300 5.95 13.05 12.76
N ASN A 301 4.78 12.49 12.47
CA ASN A 301 3.71 12.24 13.44
C ASN A 301 3.73 10.82 14.04
N GLY A 302 4.81 10.05 13.78
CA GLY A 302 5.05 8.76 14.43
C GLY A 302 5.17 8.88 15.94
N ARG A 303 4.77 7.83 16.66
CA ARG A 303 4.79 7.74 18.13
C ARG A 303 5.96 6.93 18.66
N ASN A 304 6.63 6.15 17.82
CA ASN A 304 7.72 5.26 18.20
C ASN A 304 8.94 5.39 17.27
N PRO A 305 9.65 6.53 17.30
CA PRO A 305 10.77 6.80 16.38
C PRO A 305 11.95 5.82 16.54
N ALA A 306 12.15 5.29 17.75
CA ALA A 306 13.20 4.31 18.02
C ALA A 306 12.91 2.96 17.31
N ALA A 307 11.70 2.43 17.50
CA ALA A 307 11.29 1.21 16.79
C ALA A 307 11.18 1.43 15.27
N ALA A 308 10.73 2.61 14.83
CA ALA A 308 10.66 2.96 13.42
C ALA A 308 12.03 2.92 12.75
N THR A 309 13.03 3.56 13.38
CA THR A 309 14.41 3.57 12.88
C THR A 309 14.99 2.15 12.82
N ALA A 310 14.76 1.33 13.85
CA ALA A 310 15.21 -0.06 13.86
C ALA A 310 14.51 -0.90 12.79
N PHE A 311 13.19 -0.74 12.60
CA PHE A 311 12.43 -1.46 11.59
C PHE A 311 12.87 -1.08 10.18
N VAL A 312 13.09 0.21 9.89
CA VAL A 312 13.62 0.65 8.59
C VAL A 312 15.04 0.13 8.38
N ALA A 313 15.88 0.10 9.42
CA ALA A 313 17.22 -0.49 9.30
C ALA A 313 17.17 -2.00 9.02
N PHE A 314 16.23 -2.72 9.65
CA PHE A 314 16.00 -4.15 9.41
C PHE A 314 15.47 -4.40 8.00
N LEU A 315 14.47 -3.61 7.57
CA LEU A 315 13.88 -3.65 6.23
C LEU A 315 14.97 -3.52 5.15
N LEU A 316 15.87 -2.55 5.31
CA LEU A 316 16.88 -2.20 4.32
C LEU A 316 18.17 -3.04 4.42
N ASP A 317 18.30 -3.88 5.45
CA ASP A 317 19.46 -4.76 5.59
C ASP A 317 19.44 -5.88 4.54
N LYS A 318 20.58 -6.04 3.85
CA LYS A 318 20.77 -7.00 2.74
C LYS A 318 20.46 -8.43 3.15
N ASN A 319 20.79 -8.82 4.38
CA ASN A 319 20.66 -10.21 4.85
C ASN A 319 19.36 -10.43 5.64
N LYS A 320 18.53 -9.39 5.81
CA LYS A 320 17.27 -9.45 6.55
C LYS A 320 16.10 -9.06 5.65
N GLY A 321 15.58 -7.84 5.79
CA GLY A 321 14.39 -7.40 5.07
C GLY A 321 14.57 -7.45 3.56
N MET A 322 15.73 -7.03 3.02
CA MET A 322 15.95 -7.06 1.58
C MET A 322 16.09 -8.48 1.03
N ALA A 323 16.60 -9.44 1.81
CA ALA A 323 16.58 -10.85 1.41
C ALA A 323 15.14 -11.37 1.27
N ILE A 324 14.23 -10.96 2.16
CA ILE A 324 12.80 -11.29 2.08
C ILE A 324 12.16 -10.61 0.85
N MET A 325 12.47 -9.33 0.60
CA MET A 325 11.98 -8.61 -0.57
C MET A 325 12.41 -9.30 -1.89
N GLU A 326 13.68 -9.70 -2.01
CA GLU A 326 14.21 -10.39 -3.19
C GLU A 326 13.57 -11.77 -3.37
N LYS A 327 13.40 -12.53 -2.28
CA LYS A 327 12.67 -13.80 -2.27
C LYS A 327 11.24 -13.65 -2.81
N HIS A 328 10.59 -12.51 -2.55
CA HIS A 328 9.24 -12.19 -3.04
C HIS A 328 9.22 -11.43 -4.37
N GLY A 329 10.32 -11.46 -5.12
CA GLY A 329 10.39 -10.96 -6.50
C GLY A 329 10.53 -9.44 -6.62
N GLN A 330 10.94 -8.76 -5.55
CA GLN A 330 11.15 -7.31 -5.52
C GLN A 330 12.65 -7.01 -5.32
N PRO A 331 13.40 -6.74 -6.41
CA PRO A 331 14.85 -6.58 -6.37
C PRO A 331 15.29 -5.38 -5.52
N SER A 332 16.40 -5.54 -4.81
CA SER A 332 17.00 -4.45 -4.03
C SER A 332 17.59 -3.35 -4.91
N LEU A 333 17.43 -2.10 -4.47
CA LEU A 333 18.10 -0.92 -5.05
C LEU A 333 19.12 -0.29 -4.08
N ILE A 334 19.32 -0.91 -2.92
CA ILE A 334 20.12 -0.35 -1.83
C ILE A 334 21.61 -0.73 -2.01
N PRO A 335 22.53 0.24 -1.85
CA PRO A 335 22.27 1.65 -1.54
C PRO A 335 21.81 2.44 -2.77
N SER A 336 20.83 3.33 -2.59
CA SER A 336 20.23 4.13 -3.67
C SER A 336 20.54 5.62 -3.55
N PRO A 337 20.68 6.39 -4.65
CA PRO A 337 20.70 7.85 -4.57
C PRO A 337 19.43 8.43 -3.93
N SER A 338 19.58 9.42 -3.06
CA SER A 338 18.45 10.17 -2.48
C SER A 338 18.70 11.67 -2.48
N ASP A 339 17.79 12.44 -3.07
CA ASP A 339 17.85 13.91 -3.09
C ASP A 339 17.69 14.54 -1.70
N THR A 340 17.30 13.72 -0.71
CA THR A 340 17.11 14.10 0.69
C THR A 340 18.18 13.48 1.60
N PHE A 341 19.33 13.07 1.05
CA PHE A 341 20.37 12.34 1.78
C PHE A 341 20.75 12.98 3.11
N GLU A 342 20.96 14.30 3.14
CA GLU A 342 21.34 15.03 4.36
C GLU A 342 20.30 14.97 5.48
N LYS A 343 19.03 14.76 5.13
CA LYS A 343 17.91 14.65 6.08
C LYS A 343 17.68 13.22 6.57
N ILE A 344 18.35 12.22 5.98
CA ILE A 344 18.24 10.83 6.42
C ILE A 344 18.91 10.68 7.80
N PRO A 345 18.25 10.04 8.80
CA PRO A 345 18.86 9.75 10.09
C PRO A 345 20.17 8.97 9.96
N THR A 346 21.19 9.33 10.75
CA THR A 346 22.53 8.73 10.68
C THR A 346 22.55 7.19 10.62
N PRO A 347 21.74 6.45 11.42
CA PRO A 347 21.72 4.98 11.36
C PRO A 347 21.26 4.41 10.00
N LEU A 348 20.52 5.20 9.21
CA LEU A 348 19.93 4.80 7.94
C LEU A 348 20.71 5.30 6.72
N ARG A 349 21.62 6.29 6.88
CA ARG A 349 22.38 6.87 5.76
C ARG A 349 23.18 5.84 4.96
N ARG A 350 23.62 4.75 5.60
CA ARG A 350 24.33 3.64 4.92
C ARG A 350 23.53 2.95 3.81
N PHE A 351 22.21 3.13 3.80
CA PHE A 351 21.31 2.56 2.78
C PHE A 351 21.03 3.53 1.63
N ALA A 352 21.59 4.74 1.67
CA ALA A 352 21.46 5.74 0.62
C ALA A 352 22.84 6.21 0.15
N ARG A 353 22.86 6.88 -0.99
CA ARG A 353 24.01 7.62 -1.51
C ARG A 353 23.60 9.06 -1.75
N GLU A 354 24.56 9.98 -1.64
CA GLU A 354 24.38 11.34 -2.14
C GLU A 354 23.97 11.29 -3.62
N PRO A 355 23.10 12.21 -4.06
CA PRO A 355 22.79 12.33 -5.47
C PRO A 355 24.09 12.67 -6.22
N ALA A 356 24.28 12.09 -7.40
CA ALA A 356 25.46 12.41 -8.21
C ALA A 356 25.45 13.91 -8.51
N THR A 357 26.39 14.65 -7.93
CA THR A 357 26.67 16.02 -8.36
C THR A 357 27.23 15.90 -9.77
N TYR A 358 26.44 16.27 -10.78
CA TYR A 358 27.00 16.60 -12.10
C TYR A 358 27.83 17.87 -11.92
N GLU A 359 29.04 17.74 -11.36
CA GLU A 359 30.07 18.74 -11.54
C GLU A 359 30.41 18.72 -13.03
N ASN A 360 30.21 19.88 -13.66
CA ASN A 360 30.60 20.16 -15.03
C ASN A 360 31.99 19.56 -15.30
N SER A 361 32.05 18.52 -16.12
CA SER A 361 33.32 18.10 -16.72
C SER A 361 33.65 19.07 -17.87
N PRO A 362 34.94 19.42 -18.02
CA PRO A 362 35.42 20.68 -18.59
C PRO A 362 35.10 20.94 -20.07
#